data_AF-A1ZUS9-F1
#
_entry.id   AF-A1ZUS9-F1
#
_cell.length_a   1.000
_cell.length_b   1.000
_cell.length_c   1.000
_cell.angle_alpha   90.00
_cell.angle_beta   90.00
_cell.angle_gamma   90.00
#
_symmetry.space_group_name_H-M   'P 1'
#
loop_
_entity.id
_entity.type
_entity.pdbx_description
1 polymer ?
#
loop_
_entity_poly.entity_id
_entity_poly.type
_entity_poly.pdbx_seq_one_letter_code
_entity_poly.pdbx_strand_id
1 'polypeptide(L)'
;MQYSLKKAIKQGCLIVALWAGATNVYSQTERTSFDGSIFSAGLEKKLSAYLEKNNEATSVKSTIKKPNKNLVPPVLENQVKARLAKVKSAIELTYNKDVLGWVHLYTIRKRKYTEEILRRTSFYFPVFEQALKRYGIPEELKYLPIVESALRPNAKSFANAVGLWQFIPSTGSSYGLRQDWLIDERMDIYKSTDAACRYLQGMNKYFNDWQLTLAAYNCGPGRVIQAVKKAKKEAALKGKPFKKDFWNIYKYLPKETRGYVPAFIAASYTLHYYKNHNLTLNNPIPAIPSNVVIVKQFIDLKKFAKALEEPYEKIHLLNTHLKRQVLTPHWKGYPIRIPSNKKEFYEKNKTKILTAARQVNNRNMNYRVRKVKYFPDRKKIKRDRRLRSYHVVKAGDSLEQIAKTHQLSIPEIRLWNLMPSNQVSEGQVLLLLKPRKK
;
A
#
# COMPACT_ATOMS: atom_id res chain seq x y z
N MET A 1 -15.07 39.41 -29.63
CA MET A 1 -15.22 39.19 -28.17
C MET A 1 -15.75 40.42 -27.40
N GLN A 2 -16.56 41.32 -28.00
CA GLN A 2 -17.20 42.44 -27.29
C GLN A 2 -18.74 42.39 -27.27
N TYR A 3 -19.36 41.48 -28.04
CA TYR A 3 -20.83 41.45 -28.19
C TYR A 3 -21.60 40.60 -27.17
N SER A 4 -20.91 39.86 -26.29
CA SER A 4 -21.57 38.92 -25.36
C SER A 4 -21.81 39.51 -23.95
N LEU A 5 -21.01 40.48 -23.50
CA LEU A 5 -21.05 40.96 -22.11
C LEU A 5 -22.28 41.84 -21.82
N LYS A 6 -22.66 42.73 -22.75
CA LYS A 6 -23.80 43.65 -22.54
C LYS A 6 -25.15 42.93 -22.46
N LYS A 7 -25.29 41.76 -23.10
CA LYS A 7 -26.55 41.00 -23.15
C LYS A 7 -26.76 40.14 -21.88
N ALA A 8 -25.68 39.61 -21.30
CA ALA A 8 -25.72 38.80 -20.08
C ALA A 8 -26.06 39.63 -18.83
N ILE A 9 -25.66 40.90 -18.82
CA ILE A 9 -25.93 41.85 -17.73
C ILE A 9 -27.42 42.26 -17.68
N LYS A 10 -28.09 42.37 -18.84
CA LYS A 10 -29.50 42.77 -18.93
C LYS A 10 -30.51 41.69 -18.51
N GLN A 11 -30.06 40.46 -18.25
CA GLN A 11 -30.92 39.29 -17.96
C GLN A 11 -30.72 38.69 -16.55
N GLY A 12 -30.01 39.37 -15.64
CA GLY A 12 -29.88 38.90 -14.24
C GLY A 12 -29.19 37.55 -14.07
N CYS A 13 -28.41 37.09 -15.06
CA CYS A 13 -27.73 35.79 -15.06
C CYS A 13 -26.25 35.95 -14.71
N LEU A 14 -25.94 36.35 -13.48
CA LEU A 14 -24.56 36.64 -13.05
C LEU A 14 -23.73 35.39 -12.66
N ILE A 15 -24.27 34.17 -12.79
CA ILE A 15 -23.58 32.95 -12.36
C ILE A 15 -22.99 32.13 -13.52
N VAL A 16 -23.39 32.38 -14.78
CA VAL A 16 -23.01 31.50 -15.91
C VAL A 16 -21.70 31.92 -16.59
N ALA A 17 -21.33 33.21 -16.56
CA ALA A 17 -20.09 33.67 -17.18
C ALA A 17 -18.82 33.27 -16.39
N LEU A 18 -18.95 32.91 -15.11
CA LEU A 18 -17.86 32.35 -14.30
C LEU A 18 -17.51 30.90 -14.65
N TRP A 19 -18.29 30.23 -15.51
CA TRP A 19 -18.16 28.80 -15.77
C TRP A 19 -17.59 28.42 -17.16
N ALA A 20 -17.58 29.34 -18.14
CA ALA A 20 -17.08 29.05 -19.49
C ALA A 20 -15.62 29.48 -19.75
N GLY A 21 -15.06 30.37 -18.92
CA GLY A 21 -13.69 30.88 -19.10
C GLY A 21 -12.58 30.00 -18.52
N ALA A 22 -12.91 29.07 -17.62
CA ALA A 22 -11.95 28.16 -17.00
C ALA A 22 -11.85 26.80 -17.73
N THR A 23 -12.71 26.54 -18.72
CA THR A 23 -12.79 25.25 -19.41
C THR A 23 -11.91 25.13 -20.64
N ASN A 24 -11.13 26.15 -21.03
CA ASN A 24 -10.29 26.09 -22.23
C ASN A 24 -8.91 26.75 -22.09
N VAL A 25 -8.19 26.54 -20.99
CA VAL A 25 -6.71 26.60 -21.00
C VAL A 25 -6.14 25.61 -19.98
N TYR A 26 -5.99 24.35 -20.38
CA TYR A 26 -4.95 23.46 -19.87
C TYR A 26 -4.37 22.71 -21.06
N SER A 27 -3.69 23.49 -21.91
CA SER A 27 -2.78 22.97 -22.92
C SER A 27 -1.63 22.23 -22.21
N GLN A 28 -1.20 21.09 -22.74
CA GLN A 28 -0.22 20.18 -22.16
C GLN A 28 1.23 20.71 -22.11
N THR A 29 1.44 21.99 -22.38
CA THR A 29 2.77 22.59 -22.46
C THR A 29 2.73 23.99 -21.88
N GLU A 30 2.98 24.10 -20.56
CA GLU A 30 3.80 25.14 -19.91
C GLU A 30 3.55 25.18 -18.39
N ARG A 31 4.64 25.32 -17.64
CA ARG A 31 4.64 25.42 -16.17
C ARG A 31 4.43 26.88 -15.78
N THR A 32 3.18 27.31 -15.58
CA THR A 32 2.90 28.50 -14.76
C THR A 32 1.61 28.29 -13.96
N SER A 33 1.73 28.27 -12.64
CA SER A 33 0.58 28.31 -11.73
C SER A 33 0.08 29.75 -11.67
N PHE A 34 -1.07 30.04 -12.26
CA PHE A 34 -1.71 31.34 -12.13
C PHE A 34 -2.26 31.50 -10.71
N ASP A 35 -1.91 32.59 -10.04
CA ASP A 35 -2.35 32.91 -8.69
C ASP A 35 -3.84 33.33 -8.72
N GLY A 36 -4.73 32.40 -8.35
CA GLY A 36 -6.18 32.64 -8.31
C GLY A 36 -6.62 33.65 -7.25
N SER A 37 -5.74 34.08 -6.33
CA SER A 37 -6.05 35.09 -5.31
C SER A 37 -6.21 36.49 -5.93
N ILE A 38 -5.38 36.82 -6.93
CA ILE A 38 -5.44 38.10 -7.65
C ILE A 38 -6.69 38.17 -8.53
N PHE A 39 -7.07 37.04 -9.14
CA PHE A 39 -8.26 36.95 -9.99
C PHE A 39 -9.57 37.09 -9.21
N SER A 40 -9.64 36.49 -8.01
CA SER A 40 -10.82 36.59 -7.13
C SER A 40 -10.98 37.99 -6.54
N ALA A 41 -9.91 38.60 -6.03
CA ALA A 41 -9.94 39.97 -5.53
C ALA A 41 -10.31 41.00 -6.62
N GLY A 42 -9.84 40.79 -7.86
CA GLY A 42 -10.20 41.64 -9.00
C GLY A 42 -11.67 41.51 -9.44
N LEU A 43 -12.27 40.33 -9.24
CA LEU A 43 -13.68 40.08 -9.53
C LEU A 43 -14.60 40.65 -8.45
N GLU A 44 -14.25 40.49 -7.17
CA GLU A 44 -14.99 41.09 -6.06
C GLU A 44 -15.02 42.61 -6.20
N LYS A 45 -13.88 43.25 -6.48
CA LYS A 45 -13.82 44.71 -6.67
C LYS A 45 -14.67 45.20 -7.86
N LYS A 46 -14.71 44.44 -8.96
CA LYS A 46 -15.56 44.78 -10.13
C LYS A 46 -17.04 44.55 -9.87
N LEU A 47 -17.38 43.55 -9.07
CA LEU A 47 -18.76 43.25 -8.69
C LEU A 47 -19.29 44.32 -7.72
N SER A 48 -18.51 44.71 -6.71
CA SER A 48 -18.85 45.79 -5.78
C SER A 48 -19.07 47.11 -6.52
N ALA A 49 -18.15 47.47 -7.43
CA ALA A 49 -18.29 48.68 -8.24
C ALA A 49 -19.50 48.66 -9.18
N TYR A 50 -19.93 47.48 -9.65
CA TYR A 50 -21.13 47.35 -10.48
C TYR A 50 -22.42 47.45 -9.66
N LEU A 51 -22.43 46.91 -8.42
CA LEU A 51 -23.57 47.00 -7.51
C LEU A 51 -23.74 48.43 -6.97
N GLU A 52 -22.65 49.11 -6.62
CA GLU A 52 -22.67 50.52 -6.21
C GLU A 52 -23.17 51.45 -7.34
N LYS A 53 -22.77 51.17 -8.59
CA LYS A 53 -23.16 52.01 -9.73
C LYS A 53 -24.64 51.90 -10.12
N ASN A 54 -25.32 50.82 -9.72
CA ASN A 54 -26.71 50.55 -10.15
C ASN A 54 -27.74 50.64 -9.02
N ASN A 55 -27.37 51.07 -7.80
CA ASN A 55 -28.28 51.22 -6.65
C ASN A 55 -29.20 50.00 -6.38
N GLU A 56 -28.77 48.80 -6.76
CA GLU A 56 -29.52 47.57 -6.51
C GLU A 56 -29.13 46.99 -5.15
N ALA A 57 -29.76 47.51 -4.09
CA ALA A 57 -29.76 46.90 -2.77
C ALA A 57 -30.66 45.65 -2.78
N THR A 58 -30.22 44.56 -3.39
CA THR A 58 -31.03 43.33 -3.47
C THR A 58 -30.52 42.31 -2.47
N SER A 59 -31.33 42.06 -1.43
CA SER A 59 -31.14 41.02 -0.43
C SER A 59 -30.97 39.65 -1.11
N VAL A 60 -29.76 39.11 -1.12
CA VAL A 60 -29.50 37.76 -1.63
C VAL A 60 -30.05 36.76 -0.62
N LYS A 61 -31.31 36.34 -0.79
CA LYS A 61 -31.83 35.13 -0.13
C LYS A 61 -31.04 33.93 -0.65
N SER A 62 -30.08 33.47 0.16
CA SER A 62 -29.27 32.28 -0.11
C SER A 62 -30.17 31.04 -0.11
N THR A 63 -30.75 30.72 -1.27
CA THR A 63 -31.36 29.41 -1.49
C THR A 63 -30.20 28.42 -1.53
N ILE A 64 -29.92 27.75 -0.42
CA ILE A 64 -28.93 26.67 -0.33
C ILE A 64 -29.46 25.53 -1.21
N LYS A 65 -29.14 25.57 -2.51
CA LYS A 65 -29.32 24.43 -3.40
C LYS A 65 -28.50 23.29 -2.82
N LYS A 66 -29.13 22.12 -2.64
CA LYS A 66 -28.47 20.88 -2.23
C LYS A 66 -27.16 20.73 -3.01
N PRO A 67 -26.03 20.42 -2.36
CA PRO A 67 -24.72 20.40 -3.01
C PRO A 67 -24.77 19.46 -4.22
N ASN A 68 -24.46 19.99 -5.40
CA ASN A 68 -24.37 19.20 -6.62
C ASN A 68 -23.22 18.19 -6.44
N LYS A 69 -23.56 16.90 -6.28
CA LYS A 69 -22.58 15.81 -6.09
C LYS A 69 -21.56 15.72 -7.23
N ASN A 70 -21.89 16.25 -8.41
CA ASN A 70 -21.01 16.24 -9.58
C ASN A 70 -19.99 17.41 -9.57
N LEU A 71 -20.13 18.36 -8.65
CA LEU A 71 -19.18 19.46 -8.53
C LEU A 71 -17.89 18.96 -7.88
N VAL A 72 -16.76 19.15 -8.56
CA VAL A 72 -15.42 18.88 -8.03
C VAL A 72 -14.92 20.16 -7.37
N PRO A 73 -14.78 20.21 -6.02
CA PRO A 73 -14.25 21.39 -5.35
C PRO A 73 -12.79 21.64 -5.75
N PRO A 74 -12.37 22.92 -5.88
CA PRO A 74 -10.95 23.23 -6.07
C PRO A 74 -10.15 22.82 -4.83
N VAL A 75 -8.93 22.34 -5.05
CA VAL A 75 -7.99 22.01 -3.98
C VAL A 75 -7.09 23.24 -3.76
N LEU A 76 -7.34 23.96 -2.68
CA LEU A 76 -6.57 25.16 -2.30
C LEU A 76 -5.42 24.79 -1.35
N GLU A 77 -4.22 25.29 -1.63
CA GLU A 77 -3.01 25.02 -0.83
C GLU A 77 -3.19 25.35 0.66
N ASN A 78 -3.67 26.55 0.98
CA ASN A 78 -3.91 26.98 2.37
C ASN A 78 -4.91 26.06 3.10
N GLN A 79 -5.92 25.57 2.37
CA GLN A 79 -6.93 24.68 2.93
C GLN A 79 -6.34 23.29 3.21
N VAL A 80 -5.54 22.74 2.31
CA VAL A 80 -4.85 21.46 2.50
C VAL A 80 -3.89 21.55 3.68
N LYS A 81 -3.08 22.60 3.76
CA LYS A 81 -2.15 22.85 4.86
C LYS A 81 -2.87 22.95 6.21
N ALA A 82 -3.93 23.74 6.29
CA ALA A 82 -4.72 23.90 7.52
C ALA A 82 -5.40 22.61 7.96
N ARG A 83 -5.88 21.79 7.02
CA ARG A 83 -6.50 20.49 7.31
C ARG A 83 -5.49 19.46 7.77
N LEU A 84 -4.35 19.33 7.07
CA LEU A 84 -3.27 18.44 7.49
C LEU A 84 -2.80 18.73 8.92
N ALA A 85 -2.65 20.02 9.28
CA ALA A 85 -2.28 20.43 10.62
C ALA A 85 -3.33 20.08 11.70
N LYS A 86 -4.59 19.87 11.33
CA LYS A 86 -5.68 19.49 12.26
C LYS A 86 -5.80 17.98 12.48
N VAL A 87 -5.17 17.16 11.65
CA VAL A 87 -5.21 15.71 11.79
C VAL A 87 -4.31 15.30 12.96
N LYS A 88 -4.90 14.78 14.03
CA LYS A 88 -4.16 14.16 15.13
C LYS A 88 -3.56 12.86 14.61
N SER A 89 -2.24 12.81 14.47
CA SER A 89 -1.54 11.65 13.93
C SER A 89 -0.21 11.41 14.65
N ALA A 90 0.11 10.15 14.91
CA ALA A 90 1.42 9.77 15.46
C ALA A 90 2.54 9.86 14.41
N ILE A 91 2.20 9.84 13.12
CA ILE A 91 3.11 10.10 12.01
C ILE A 91 2.93 11.56 11.59
N GLU A 92 4.01 12.33 11.54
CA GLU A 92 3.93 13.73 11.08
C GLU A 92 3.40 13.80 9.64
N LEU A 93 2.36 14.59 9.39
CA LEU A 93 1.74 14.74 8.07
C LEU A 93 2.16 16.08 7.43
N THR A 94 3.48 16.22 7.21
CA THR A 94 4.10 17.46 6.73
C THR A 94 3.55 17.87 5.37
N TYR A 95 3.09 19.12 5.25
CA TYR A 95 2.66 19.70 3.98
C TYR A 95 3.85 20.06 3.08
N ASN A 96 3.74 19.79 1.79
CA ASN A 96 4.61 20.33 0.73
C ASN A 96 3.94 20.19 -0.66
N LYS A 97 4.62 20.71 -1.69
CA LYS A 97 4.11 20.69 -3.09
C LYS A 97 3.95 19.28 -3.65
N ASP A 98 4.77 18.32 -3.25
CA ASP A 98 4.61 16.92 -3.70
C ASP A 98 3.34 16.30 -3.10
N VAL A 99 3.08 16.53 -1.80
CA VAL A 99 1.84 16.12 -1.13
C VAL A 99 0.63 16.74 -1.81
N LEU A 100 0.68 18.04 -2.11
CA LEU A 100 -0.38 18.74 -2.83
C LEU A 100 -0.66 18.09 -4.19
N GLY A 101 0.39 17.77 -4.96
CA GLY A 101 0.27 17.08 -6.25
C GLY A 101 -0.48 15.73 -6.17
N TRP A 102 -0.22 14.96 -5.12
CA TRP A 102 -0.93 13.70 -4.83
C TRP A 102 -2.36 13.94 -4.35
N VAL A 103 -2.62 14.97 -3.53
CA VAL A 103 -3.98 15.36 -3.15
C VAL A 103 -4.80 15.70 -4.39
N HIS A 104 -4.27 16.50 -5.31
CA HIS A 104 -4.91 16.78 -6.60
C HIS A 104 -5.14 15.50 -7.41
N LEU A 105 -4.19 14.56 -7.39
CA LEU A 105 -4.37 13.27 -8.07
C LEU A 105 -5.59 12.53 -7.53
N TYR A 106 -5.69 12.33 -6.22
CA TYR A 106 -6.77 11.54 -5.61
C TYR A 106 -8.13 12.25 -5.63
N THR A 107 -8.16 13.56 -5.45
CA THR A 107 -9.41 14.32 -5.25
C THR A 107 -9.97 14.93 -6.53
N ILE A 108 -9.14 15.16 -7.55
CA ILE A 108 -9.56 15.77 -8.83
C ILE A 108 -9.38 14.79 -9.99
N ARG A 109 -8.16 14.32 -10.24
CA ARG A 109 -7.83 13.57 -11.48
C ARG A 109 -8.30 12.11 -11.46
N LYS A 110 -8.31 11.46 -10.29
CA LYS A 110 -8.57 10.02 -10.11
C LYS A 110 -9.73 9.74 -9.16
N ARG A 111 -10.78 10.58 -9.17
CA ARG A 111 -11.95 10.49 -8.27
C ARG A 111 -12.59 9.10 -8.23
N LYS A 112 -12.99 8.54 -9.38
CA LYS A 112 -13.59 7.20 -9.46
C LYS A 112 -12.70 6.11 -8.87
N TYR A 113 -11.39 6.24 -9.06
CA TYR A 113 -10.42 5.30 -8.50
C TYR A 113 -10.33 5.44 -6.97
N THR A 114 -10.35 6.68 -6.46
CA THR A 114 -10.40 6.96 -5.02
C THR A 114 -11.70 6.47 -4.38
N GLU A 115 -12.85 6.60 -5.04
CA GLU A 115 -14.14 6.08 -4.56
C GLU A 115 -14.15 4.55 -4.48
N GLU A 116 -13.50 3.88 -5.44
CA GLU A 116 -13.33 2.42 -5.38
C GLU A 116 -12.36 1.99 -4.28
N ILE A 117 -11.35 2.81 -3.94
CA ILE A 117 -10.53 2.59 -2.73
C ILE A 117 -11.39 2.76 -1.48
N LEU A 118 -12.16 3.85 -1.37
CA LEU A 118 -13.06 4.13 -0.25
C LEU A 118 -14.00 2.96 -0.01
N ARG A 119 -14.60 2.41 -1.07
CA ARG A 119 -15.47 1.24 -0.99
C ARG A 119 -14.83 0.03 -0.29
N ARG A 120 -13.53 -0.19 -0.47
CA ARG A 120 -12.78 -1.31 0.12
C ARG A 120 -12.35 -1.05 1.56
N THR A 121 -12.24 0.21 1.99
CA THR A 121 -11.77 0.53 3.35
C THR A 121 -12.68 -0.10 4.41
N SER A 122 -13.99 -0.10 4.19
CA SER A 122 -15.00 -0.66 5.10
C SER A 122 -14.77 -2.14 5.43
N PHE A 123 -14.11 -2.88 4.55
CA PHE A 123 -13.78 -4.29 4.77
C PHE A 123 -12.40 -4.48 5.40
N TYR A 124 -11.37 -3.77 4.91
CA TYR A 124 -9.99 -4.02 5.31
C TYR A 124 -9.53 -3.25 6.55
N PHE A 125 -10.02 -2.02 6.74
CA PHE A 125 -9.54 -1.15 7.82
C PHE A 125 -9.76 -1.74 9.22
N PRO A 126 -10.91 -2.35 9.54
CA PRO A 126 -11.08 -2.99 10.85
C PRO A 126 -10.03 -4.07 11.15
N VAL A 127 -9.62 -4.84 10.13
CA VAL A 127 -8.58 -5.86 10.27
C VAL A 127 -7.21 -5.21 10.50
N PHE A 128 -6.91 -4.14 9.79
CA PHE A 128 -5.64 -3.42 9.92
C PHE A 128 -5.54 -2.74 11.28
N GLU A 129 -6.56 -1.99 11.69
CA GLU A 129 -6.62 -1.27 12.97
C GLU A 129 -6.44 -2.24 14.15
N GLN A 130 -7.10 -3.39 14.11
CA GLN A 130 -6.93 -4.42 15.14
C GLN A 130 -5.49 -4.96 15.21
N ALA A 131 -4.83 -5.15 14.07
CA ALA A 131 -3.45 -5.61 14.02
C ALA A 131 -2.48 -4.51 14.48
N LEU A 132 -2.61 -3.29 13.97
CA LEU A 132 -1.76 -2.15 14.33
C LEU A 132 -1.81 -1.88 15.83
N LYS A 133 -3.02 -1.89 16.42
CA LYS A 133 -3.22 -1.77 17.87
C LYS A 133 -2.51 -2.87 18.66
N ARG A 134 -2.60 -4.13 18.21
CA ARG A 134 -1.92 -5.28 18.86
C ARG A 134 -0.40 -5.13 18.88
N TYR A 135 0.17 -4.55 17.82
CA TYR A 135 1.61 -4.32 17.71
C TYR A 135 2.07 -2.98 18.33
N GLY A 136 1.14 -2.15 18.82
CA GLY A 136 1.44 -0.84 19.40
C GLY A 136 2.08 0.13 18.40
N ILE A 137 1.71 0.06 17.12
CA ILE A 137 2.23 0.92 16.05
C ILE A 137 1.13 1.86 15.53
N PRO A 138 1.49 3.00 14.90
CA PRO A 138 0.53 4.02 14.48
C PRO A 138 -0.60 3.48 13.61
N GLU A 139 -1.81 3.92 13.91
CA GLU A 139 -3.02 3.49 13.20
C GLU A 139 -3.03 3.99 11.75
N GLU A 140 -2.37 5.11 11.46
CA GLU A 140 -2.28 5.72 10.14
C GLU A 140 -1.57 4.80 9.13
N LEU A 141 -0.78 3.82 9.59
CA LEU A 141 -0.20 2.80 8.72
C LEU A 141 -1.26 1.97 7.98
N LYS A 142 -2.54 2.01 8.38
CA LYS A 142 -3.66 1.44 7.62
C LYS A 142 -3.84 2.04 6.22
N TYR A 143 -3.29 3.24 5.97
CA TYR A 143 -3.30 3.87 4.64
C TYR A 143 -2.19 3.33 3.72
N LEU A 144 -1.18 2.63 4.25
CA LEU A 144 -0.07 2.12 3.46
C LEU A 144 -0.51 1.15 2.35
N PRO A 145 -1.42 0.19 2.58
CA PRO A 145 -1.95 -0.68 1.53
C PRO A 145 -2.68 0.03 0.39
N ILE A 146 -3.09 1.31 0.57
CA ILE A 146 -3.68 2.11 -0.50
C ILE A 146 -2.61 2.48 -1.53
N VAL A 147 -1.46 2.96 -1.06
CA VAL A 147 -0.33 3.34 -1.91
C VAL A 147 0.29 2.09 -2.57
N GLU A 148 0.33 0.98 -1.85
CA GLU A 148 0.90 -0.27 -2.33
C GLU A 148 0.04 -1.00 -3.37
N SER A 149 -1.26 -1.16 -3.10
CA SER A 149 -2.12 -2.07 -3.88
C SER A 149 -3.49 -1.52 -4.22
N ALA A 150 -3.83 -0.29 -3.79
CA ALA A 150 -5.19 0.21 -3.82
C ALA A 150 -6.19 -0.71 -3.08
N LEU A 151 -5.73 -1.38 -2.02
CA LEU A 151 -6.47 -2.41 -1.28
C LEU A 151 -6.89 -3.61 -2.14
N ARG A 152 -6.08 -3.97 -3.15
CA ARG A 152 -6.33 -5.15 -3.99
C ARG A 152 -5.49 -6.34 -3.50
N PRO A 153 -6.10 -7.41 -2.98
CA PRO A 153 -5.36 -8.53 -2.37
C PRO A 153 -4.63 -9.40 -3.38
N ASN A 154 -4.93 -9.28 -4.67
CA ASN A 154 -4.26 -9.98 -5.76
C ASN A 154 -3.35 -9.07 -6.60
N ALA A 155 -3.09 -7.83 -6.16
CA ALA A 155 -2.19 -6.92 -6.85
C ALA A 155 -0.80 -7.53 -6.97
N LYS A 156 -0.19 -7.42 -8.16
CA LYS A 156 1.16 -7.90 -8.45
C LYS A 156 1.96 -6.80 -9.15
N SER A 157 3.12 -6.44 -8.62
CA SER A 157 4.03 -5.48 -9.24
C SER A 157 5.01 -6.14 -10.22
N PHE A 158 5.71 -5.30 -11.00
CA PHE A 158 6.83 -5.73 -11.86
C PHE A 158 7.96 -6.40 -11.08
N ALA A 159 8.20 -5.98 -9.83
CA ALA A 159 9.19 -6.58 -8.93
C ALA A 159 8.68 -7.88 -8.26
N ASN A 160 7.55 -8.44 -8.73
CA ASN A 160 6.87 -9.60 -8.15
C ASN A 160 6.43 -9.42 -6.68
N ALA A 161 6.26 -8.15 -6.24
CA ALA A 161 5.58 -7.86 -5.00
C ALA A 161 4.10 -8.23 -5.13
N VAL A 162 3.50 -8.84 -4.10
CA VAL A 162 2.14 -9.37 -4.16
C VAL A 162 1.35 -9.00 -2.91
N GLY A 163 0.05 -8.79 -3.09
CA GLY A 163 -0.92 -8.65 -2.02
C GLY A 163 -1.17 -7.22 -1.56
N LEU A 164 -1.98 -7.08 -0.50
CA LEU A 164 -2.37 -5.79 0.06
C LEU A 164 -1.16 -4.93 0.45
N TRP A 165 -0.16 -5.60 1.03
CA TRP A 165 1.06 -5.01 1.57
C TRP A 165 2.26 -5.12 0.60
N GLN A 166 2.05 -5.63 -0.62
CA GLN A 166 3.10 -5.77 -1.65
C GLN A 166 4.40 -6.39 -1.13
N PHE A 167 4.32 -7.59 -0.55
CA PHE A 167 5.52 -8.34 -0.18
C PHE A 167 6.22 -8.91 -1.42
N ILE A 168 7.51 -8.62 -1.59
CA ILE A 168 8.34 -9.40 -2.52
C ILE A 168 8.54 -10.84 -1.99
N PRO A 169 8.83 -11.84 -2.86
CA PRO A 169 8.85 -13.24 -2.46
C PRO A 169 9.80 -13.56 -1.29
N SER A 170 11.02 -13.01 -1.33
CA SER A 170 12.04 -13.21 -0.30
C SER A 170 11.59 -12.66 1.04
N THR A 171 11.18 -11.39 1.10
CA THR A 171 10.68 -10.76 2.34
C THR A 171 9.45 -11.49 2.87
N GLY A 172 8.48 -11.83 2.01
CA GLY A 172 7.32 -12.59 2.44
C GLY A 172 7.70 -13.92 3.09
N SER A 173 8.67 -14.63 2.51
CA SER A 173 9.16 -15.90 3.05
C SER A 173 9.85 -15.72 4.40
N SER A 174 10.72 -14.70 4.53
CA SER A 174 11.38 -14.38 5.80
C SER A 174 10.40 -14.01 6.93
N TYR A 175 9.21 -13.53 6.57
CA TYR A 175 8.14 -13.23 7.53
C TYR A 175 7.10 -14.37 7.66
N GLY A 176 7.40 -15.56 7.13
CA GLY A 176 6.58 -16.76 7.33
C GLY A 176 5.38 -16.87 6.38
N LEU A 177 5.34 -16.10 5.29
CA LEU A 177 4.28 -16.18 4.28
C LEU A 177 4.63 -17.26 3.25
N ARG A 178 3.91 -18.38 3.32
CA ARG A 178 4.11 -19.52 2.40
C ARG A 178 3.75 -19.14 0.97
N GLN A 179 4.60 -19.56 0.03
CA GLN A 179 4.42 -19.36 -1.40
C GLN A 179 4.74 -20.68 -2.13
N ASP A 180 3.75 -21.22 -2.82
CA ASP A 180 3.91 -22.39 -3.69
C ASP A 180 3.02 -22.26 -4.94
N TRP A 181 2.84 -23.32 -5.73
CA TRP A 181 2.03 -23.26 -6.95
C TRP A 181 0.55 -22.92 -6.71
N LEU A 182 -0.03 -23.34 -5.58
CA LEU A 182 -1.46 -23.21 -5.26
C LEU A 182 -1.74 -22.11 -4.23
N ILE A 183 -0.80 -21.87 -3.32
CA ILE A 183 -0.95 -20.97 -2.18
C ILE A 183 0.04 -19.81 -2.33
N ASP A 184 -0.42 -18.59 -2.07
CA ASP A 184 0.45 -17.44 -1.86
C ASP A 184 -0.11 -16.58 -0.72
N GLU A 185 0.42 -16.80 0.48
CA GLU A 185 -0.06 -16.17 1.72
C GLU A 185 0.24 -14.67 1.79
N ARG A 186 1.00 -14.12 0.83
CA ARG A 186 1.12 -12.67 0.66
C ARG A 186 -0.21 -12.03 0.27
N MET A 187 -1.10 -12.79 -0.35
CA MET A 187 -2.47 -12.36 -0.63
C MET A 187 -3.43 -12.60 0.53
N ASP A 188 -3.04 -13.35 1.58
CA ASP A 188 -3.89 -13.59 2.74
C ASP A 188 -4.02 -12.31 3.57
N ILE A 189 -5.24 -11.86 3.82
CA ILE A 189 -5.51 -10.59 4.49
C ILE A 189 -4.87 -10.55 5.88
N TYR A 190 -5.04 -11.60 6.68
CA TYR A 190 -4.64 -11.59 8.08
C TYR A 190 -3.15 -11.90 8.24
N LYS A 191 -2.64 -12.90 7.52
CA LYS A 191 -1.22 -13.28 7.58
C LYS A 191 -0.32 -12.19 7.02
N SER A 192 -0.69 -11.59 5.88
CA SER A 192 0.11 -10.49 5.30
C SER A 192 0.06 -9.23 6.16
N THR A 193 -1.07 -8.92 6.79
CA THR A 193 -1.18 -7.80 7.74
C THR A 193 -0.32 -8.00 8.98
N ASP A 194 -0.35 -9.20 9.56
CA ASP A 194 0.52 -9.55 10.69
C ASP A 194 2.00 -9.42 10.32
N ALA A 195 2.41 -9.98 9.17
CA ALA A 195 3.75 -9.87 8.65
C ALA A 195 4.17 -8.42 8.40
N ALA A 196 3.28 -7.58 7.86
CA ALA A 196 3.54 -6.16 7.63
C ALA A 196 3.75 -5.41 8.95
N CYS A 197 2.94 -5.67 9.96
CA CYS A 197 3.11 -5.06 11.28
C CYS A 197 4.46 -5.43 11.90
N ARG A 198 4.85 -6.71 11.86
CA ARG A 198 6.18 -7.16 12.34
C ARG A 198 7.31 -6.48 11.56
N TYR A 199 7.18 -6.37 10.24
CA TYR A 199 8.20 -5.76 9.40
C TYR A 199 8.36 -4.25 9.67
N LEU A 200 7.24 -3.53 9.73
CA LEU A 200 7.22 -2.09 10.04
C LEU A 200 7.74 -1.81 11.45
N GLN A 201 7.32 -2.60 12.45
CA GLN A 201 7.80 -2.46 13.82
C GLN A 201 9.32 -2.70 13.89
N GLY A 202 9.83 -3.74 13.23
CA GLY A 202 11.27 -4.03 13.18
C GLY A 202 12.09 -2.91 12.53
N MET A 203 11.60 -2.34 11.42
CA MET A 203 12.26 -1.21 10.78
C MET A 203 12.21 0.06 11.63
N ASN A 204 11.07 0.36 12.25
CA ASN A 204 10.95 1.57 13.05
C ASN A 204 11.79 1.52 14.33
N LYS A 205 12.03 0.34 14.92
CA LYS A 205 13.02 0.18 16.01
C LYS A 205 14.43 0.69 15.62
N TYR A 206 14.79 0.59 14.33
CA TYR A 206 16.08 1.08 13.84
C TYR A 206 16.05 2.56 13.41
N PHE A 207 15.01 2.98 12.70
CA PHE A 207 14.95 4.35 12.19
C PHE A 207 14.53 5.36 13.26
N ASN A 208 13.68 4.95 14.19
CA ASN A 208 12.98 5.77 15.18
C ASN A 208 12.27 6.98 14.55
N ASP A 209 11.73 6.77 13.35
CA ASP A 209 11.03 7.77 12.56
C ASP A 209 10.15 7.04 11.53
N TRP A 210 8.85 7.31 11.57
CA TRP A 210 7.89 6.60 10.74
C TRP A 210 7.98 7.00 9.26
N GLN A 211 8.36 8.24 8.93
CA GLN A 211 8.53 8.65 7.53
C GLN A 211 9.76 7.99 6.90
N LEU A 212 10.86 7.86 7.65
CA LEU A 212 12.03 7.08 7.24
C LEU A 212 11.71 5.60 7.13
N THR A 213 10.90 5.06 8.05
CA THR A 213 10.42 3.67 7.98
C THR A 213 9.59 3.43 6.72
N LEU A 214 8.69 4.35 6.35
CA LEU A 214 7.92 4.29 5.10
C LEU A 214 8.83 4.35 3.87
N ALA A 215 9.82 5.23 3.86
CA ALA A 215 10.80 5.28 2.78
C ALA A 215 11.60 3.96 2.68
N ALA A 216 11.99 3.38 3.82
CA ALA A 216 12.70 2.11 3.89
C ALA A 216 11.83 0.92 3.47
N TYR A 217 10.53 0.96 3.75
CA TYR A 217 9.57 -0.04 3.28
C TYR A 217 9.56 -0.11 1.74
N ASN A 218 9.53 1.05 1.08
CA ASN A 218 9.49 1.14 -0.37
C ASN A 218 10.83 0.77 -1.05
N CYS A 219 11.95 1.33 -0.60
CA CYS A 219 13.23 1.21 -1.32
C CYS A 219 14.27 0.32 -0.64
N GLY A 220 13.94 -0.23 0.52
CA GLY A 220 14.82 -1.02 1.35
C GLY A 220 15.63 -0.17 2.34
N PRO A 221 15.90 -0.69 3.55
CA PRO A 221 16.58 0.06 4.62
C PRO A 221 18.01 0.47 4.23
N GLY A 222 18.73 -0.36 3.47
CA GLY A 222 20.09 -0.05 3.03
C GLY A 222 20.19 1.24 2.20
N ARG A 223 19.21 1.51 1.33
CA ARG A 223 19.17 2.74 0.52
C ARG A 223 18.91 3.96 1.38
N VAL A 224 18.01 3.87 2.35
CA VAL A 224 17.74 4.95 3.31
C VAL A 224 18.96 5.24 4.17
N ILE A 225 19.66 4.19 4.66
CA ILE A 225 20.91 4.34 5.42
C ILE A 225 21.97 5.07 4.59
N GLN A 226 22.13 4.72 3.31
CA GLN A 226 23.06 5.43 2.43
C GLN A 226 22.66 6.88 2.19
N ALA A 227 21.37 7.16 2.01
CA ALA A 227 20.85 8.52 1.85
C ALA A 227 21.11 9.39 3.10
N VAL A 228 20.89 8.83 4.30
CA VAL A 228 21.25 9.47 5.58
C VAL A 228 22.73 9.77 5.65
N LYS A 229 23.61 8.82 5.31
CA LYS A 229 25.07 9.03 5.30
C LYS A 229 25.49 10.17 4.37
N LYS A 230 24.93 10.22 3.16
CA LYS A 230 25.20 11.28 2.18
C LYS A 230 24.74 12.65 2.68
N ALA A 231 23.52 12.74 3.20
CA ALA A 231 22.98 13.98 3.75
C ALA A 231 23.78 14.49 4.95
N LYS A 232 24.16 13.59 5.87
CA LYS A 232 25.01 13.93 7.02
C LYS A 232 26.38 14.45 6.60
N LYS A 233 27.03 13.81 5.62
CA LYS A 233 28.33 14.27 5.09
C LYS A 233 28.23 15.67 4.49
N GLU A 234 27.20 15.93 3.68
CA GLU A 234 27.00 17.25 3.09
C GLU A 234 26.72 18.33 4.15
N ALA A 235 25.89 18.04 5.15
CA ALA A 235 25.63 18.97 6.25
C ALA A 235 26.91 19.33 7.01
N ALA A 236 27.75 18.34 7.30
CA ALA A 236 29.05 18.54 7.94
C ALA A 236 29.99 19.42 7.10
N LEU A 237 30.07 19.18 5.78
CA LEU A 237 30.87 20.03 4.87
C LEU A 237 30.37 21.48 4.81
N LYS A 238 29.10 21.71 5.10
CA LYS A 238 28.48 23.05 5.12
C LYS A 238 28.46 23.68 6.52
N GLY A 239 29.03 23.03 7.53
CA GLY A 239 28.98 23.48 8.92
C GLY A 239 27.56 23.56 9.50
N LYS A 240 26.59 22.79 8.95
CA LYS A 240 25.18 22.81 9.39
C LYS A 240 24.86 21.60 10.26
N PRO A 241 24.00 21.75 11.30
CA PRO A 241 23.50 20.60 12.04
C PRO A 241 22.68 19.69 11.13
N PHE A 242 22.81 18.37 11.32
CA PHE A 242 22.05 17.38 10.56
C PHE A 242 20.92 16.78 11.41
N LYS A 243 19.69 16.90 10.92
CA LYS A 243 18.52 16.19 11.47
C LYS A 243 18.22 14.96 10.60
N LYS A 244 18.11 13.80 11.25
CA LYS A 244 17.82 12.51 10.59
C LYS A 244 16.30 12.37 10.39
N ASP A 245 15.78 12.99 9.33
CA ASP A 245 14.38 12.85 8.91
C ASP A 245 14.26 12.65 7.39
N PHE A 246 13.05 12.29 6.93
CA PHE A 246 12.78 12.01 5.52
C PHE A 246 13.06 13.21 4.60
N TRP A 247 12.69 14.41 5.02
CA TRP A 247 12.79 15.62 4.20
C TRP A 247 14.25 16.05 3.99
N ASN A 248 15.09 15.91 5.01
CA ASN A 248 16.51 16.22 4.93
C ASN A 248 17.30 15.23 4.07
N ILE A 249 16.84 13.99 3.94
CA ILE A 249 17.46 13.00 3.05
C ILE A 249 16.78 12.92 1.67
N TYR A 250 15.69 13.65 1.47
CA TYR A 250 14.77 13.52 0.32
C TYR A 250 15.49 13.48 -1.02
N LYS A 251 16.44 14.41 -1.25
CA LYS A 251 17.17 14.51 -2.52
C LYS A 251 18.09 13.32 -2.84
N TYR A 252 18.45 12.52 -1.84
CA TYR A 252 19.32 11.36 -1.97
C TYR A 252 18.55 10.05 -2.16
N LEU A 253 17.23 10.08 -2.04
CA LEU A 253 16.37 8.92 -2.24
C LEU A 253 16.05 8.70 -3.72
N PRO A 254 15.76 7.45 -4.13
CA PRO A 254 15.27 7.15 -5.48
C PRO A 254 14.02 7.97 -5.84
N LYS A 255 13.85 8.30 -7.12
CA LYS A 255 12.71 9.12 -7.59
C LYS A 255 11.36 8.54 -7.17
N GLU A 256 11.18 7.22 -7.27
CA GLU A 256 9.95 6.53 -6.82
C GLU A 256 9.68 6.76 -5.32
N THR A 257 10.71 6.62 -4.49
CA THR A 257 10.62 6.75 -3.03
C THR A 257 10.34 8.18 -2.58
N ARG A 258 10.88 9.16 -3.31
CA ARG A 258 10.55 10.58 -3.09
C ARG A 258 9.05 10.85 -3.24
N GLY A 259 8.38 10.18 -4.17
CA GLY A 259 6.93 10.26 -4.31
C GLY A 259 6.14 9.45 -3.28
N TYR A 260 6.76 8.47 -2.62
CA TYR A 260 6.09 7.46 -1.80
C TYR A 260 5.51 8.00 -0.48
N VAL A 261 6.32 8.69 0.33
CA VAL A 261 5.84 9.30 1.59
C VAL A 261 4.81 10.40 1.33
N PRO A 262 5.00 11.30 0.33
CA PRO A 262 3.95 12.23 -0.08
C PRO A 262 2.64 11.56 -0.50
N ALA A 263 2.70 10.45 -1.24
CA ALA A 263 1.51 9.68 -1.62
C ALA A 263 0.77 9.13 -0.41
N PHE A 264 1.51 8.61 0.59
CA PHE A 264 0.94 8.14 1.85
C PHE A 264 0.24 9.26 2.64
N ILE A 265 0.90 10.42 2.80
CA ILE A 265 0.32 11.59 3.48
C ILE A 265 -0.94 12.06 2.74
N ALA A 266 -0.90 12.12 1.41
CA ALA A 266 -2.04 12.50 0.61
C ALA A 266 -3.20 11.49 0.70
N ALA A 267 -2.91 10.18 0.74
CA ALA A 267 -3.93 9.15 0.96
C ALA A 267 -4.60 9.32 2.34
N SER A 268 -3.81 9.55 3.39
CA SER A 268 -4.33 9.86 4.73
C SER A 268 -5.24 11.09 4.71
N TYR A 269 -4.78 12.21 4.13
CA TYR A 269 -5.57 13.43 3.98
C TYR A 269 -6.87 13.17 3.20
N THR A 270 -6.77 12.53 2.04
CA THR A 270 -7.93 12.30 1.18
C THR A 270 -8.97 11.48 1.88
N LEU A 271 -8.59 10.43 2.62
CA LEU A 271 -9.56 9.60 3.33
C LEU A 271 -10.14 10.28 4.58
N HIS A 272 -9.41 11.19 5.24
CA HIS A 272 -9.97 12.01 6.32
C HIS A 272 -10.99 13.03 5.81
N TYR A 273 -10.73 13.64 4.66
CA TYR A 273 -11.51 14.76 4.13
C TYR A 273 -12.28 14.44 2.85
N TYR A 274 -12.52 13.15 2.55
CA TYR A 274 -13.11 12.74 1.27
C TYR A 274 -14.48 13.41 1.02
N LYS A 275 -15.29 13.55 2.07
CA LYS A 275 -16.59 14.25 2.04
C LYS A 275 -16.44 15.71 1.63
N ASN A 276 -15.40 16.40 2.13
CA ASN A 276 -15.13 17.79 1.77
C ASN A 276 -14.68 17.97 0.31
N HIS A 277 -14.26 16.87 -0.33
CA HIS A 277 -13.93 16.82 -1.77
C HIS A 277 -15.10 16.28 -2.60
N ASN A 278 -16.31 16.18 -2.03
CA ASN A 278 -17.48 15.58 -2.67
C ASN A 278 -17.24 14.15 -3.20
N LEU A 279 -16.29 13.41 -2.62
CA LEU A 279 -16.12 11.98 -2.92
C LEU A 279 -17.17 11.20 -2.14
N THR A 280 -17.73 10.14 -2.72
CA THR A 280 -18.77 9.35 -2.05
C THR A 280 -18.33 7.91 -1.81
N LEU A 281 -18.69 7.39 -0.63
CA LEU A 281 -18.55 5.98 -0.30
C LEU A 281 -19.75 5.23 -0.88
N ASN A 282 -19.65 4.83 -2.14
CA ASN A 282 -20.71 4.08 -2.82
C ASN A 282 -20.49 2.58 -2.64
N ASN A 283 -21.56 1.85 -2.29
CA ASN A 283 -21.59 0.38 -2.19
C ASN A 283 -20.47 -0.22 -1.32
N PRO A 284 -20.28 0.24 -0.06
CA PRO A 284 -19.18 -0.22 0.80
C PRO A 284 -19.17 -1.76 0.90
N ILE A 285 -17.99 -2.36 0.89
CA ILE A 285 -17.85 -3.79 1.15
C ILE A 285 -17.91 -3.97 2.67
N PRO A 286 -18.97 -4.58 3.22
CA PRO A 286 -19.11 -4.69 4.67
C PRO A 286 -18.04 -5.63 5.23
N ALA A 287 -17.60 -5.36 6.47
CA ALA A 287 -16.74 -6.28 7.21
C ALA A 287 -17.43 -7.66 7.32
N ILE A 288 -16.66 -8.73 7.12
CA ILE A 288 -17.15 -10.11 7.25
C ILE A 288 -16.42 -10.74 8.44
N PRO A 289 -17.04 -10.82 9.63
CA PRO A 289 -16.52 -11.63 10.72
C PRO A 289 -16.25 -13.04 10.19
N SER A 290 -15.07 -13.58 10.49
CA SER A 290 -14.67 -14.89 9.99
C SER A 290 -14.10 -15.79 11.08
N ASN A 291 -14.34 -17.09 10.95
CA ASN A 291 -13.69 -18.15 11.70
C ASN A 291 -12.77 -18.97 10.79
N VAL A 292 -11.81 -19.67 11.40
CA VAL A 292 -10.90 -20.57 10.70
C VAL A 292 -11.35 -22.01 10.95
N VAL A 293 -11.42 -22.80 9.88
CA VAL A 293 -11.63 -24.24 9.91
C VAL A 293 -10.42 -24.94 9.31
N ILE A 294 -9.97 -26.03 9.93
CA ILE A 294 -8.80 -26.78 9.47
C ILE A 294 -9.24 -27.89 8.53
N VAL A 295 -8.77 -27.85 7.28
CA VAL A 295 -9.12 -28.83 6.26
C VAL A 295 -7.90 -29.65 5.85
N LYS A 296 -8.01 -30.99 5.96
CA LYS A 296 -6.93 -31.93 5.61
C LYS A 296 -7.06 -32.49 4.19
N GLN A 297 -8.19 -32.29 3.54
CA GLN A 297 -8.52 -32.89 2.23
C GLN A 297 -8.47 -31.91 1.06
N PHE A 298 -8.73 -32.43 -0.14
CA PHE A 298 -8.87 -31.60 -1.34
C PHE A 298 -10.15 -30.79 -1.23
N ILE A 299 -10.07 -29.50 -1.58
CA ILE A 299 -11.22 -28.61 -1.63
C ILE A 299 -11.19 -27.83 -2.93
N ASP A 300 -12.30 -27.88 -3.67
CA ASP A 300 -12.68 -26.86 -4.65
C ASP A 300 -13.48 -25.78 -3.91
N LEU A 301 -12.98 -24.54 -3.92
CA LEU A 301 -13.55 -23.45 -3.14
C LEU A 301 -14.95 -23.06 -3.60
N LYS A 302 -15.29 -23.22 -4.89
CA LYS A 302 -16.64 -22.95 -5.41
C LYS A 302 -17.63 -23.98 -4.90
N LYS A 303 -17.25 -25.26 -4.93
CA LYS A 303 -18.09 -26.34 -4.40
C LYS A 303 -18.24 -26.25 -2.88
N PHE A 304 -17.16 -25.88 -2.20
CA PHE A 304 -17.17 -25.61 -0.77
C PHE A 304 -18.13 -24.47 -0.41
N ALA A 305 -18.05 -23.34 -1.12
CA ALA A 305 -18.96 -22.21 -0.91
C ALA A 305 -20.43 -22.61 -1.15
N LYS A 306 -20.70 -23.34 -2.25
CA LYS A 306 -22.05 -23.86 -2.55
C LYS A 306 -22.57 -24.77 -1.43
N ALA A 307 -21.75 -25.71 -0.94
CA ALA A 307 -22.15 -26.62 0.12
C ALA A 307 -22.28 -25.94 1.51
N LEU A 308 -21.61 -24.81 1.72
CA LEU A 308 -21.74 -23.96 2.90
C LEU A 308 -22.95 -23.00 2.81
N GLU A 309 -23.63 -22.96 1.66
CA GLU A 309 -24.73 -22.03 1.36
C GLU A 309 -24.28 -20.57 1.55
N GLU A 310 -23.12 -20.22 0.99
CA GLU A 310 -22.59 -18.86 0.96
C GLU A 310 -22.19 -18.44 -0.46
N PRO A 311 -22.33 -17.16 -0.83
CA PRO A 311 -21.82 -16.64 -2.09
C PRO A 311 -20.33 -16.93 -2.25
N TYR A 312 -19.96 -17.41 -3.44
CA TYR A 312 -18.57 -17.76 -3.75
C TYR A 312 -17.62 -16.57 -3.56
N GLU A 313 -18.05 -15.37 -3.94
CA GLU A 313 -17.26 -14.13 -3.87
C GLU A 313 -16.86 -13.83 -2.42
N LYS A 314 -17.76 -14.08 -1.46
CA LYS A 314 -17.53 -13.88 -0.03
C LYS A 314 -16.49 -14.87 0.50
N ILE A 315 -16.62 -16.15 0.14
CA ILE A 315 -15.65 -17.19 0.52
C ILE A 315 -14.29 -16.95 -0.15
N HIS A 316 -14.28 -16.53 -1.42
CA HIS A 316 -13.06 -16.20 -2.13
C HIS A 316 -12.35 -14.99 -1.52
N LEU A 317 -13.08 -13.94 -1.16
CA LEU A 317 -12.54 -12.75 -0.51
C LEU A 317 -11.85 -13.07 0.83
N LEU A 318 -12.40 -14.02 1.60
CA LEU A 318 -11.79 -14.50 2.84
C LEU A 318 -10.57 -15.41 2.62
N ASN A 319 -10.39 -15.97 1.42
CA ASN A 319 -9.36 -16.97 1.09
C ASN A 319 -8.58 -16.61 -0.19
N THR A 320 -8.25 -15.33 -0.35
CA THR A 320 -7.55 -14.76 -1.51
C THR A 320 -6.19 -15.39 -1.80
N HIS A 321 -5.57 -16.01 -0.79
CA HIS A 321 -4.29 -16.72 -0.91
C HIS A 321 -4.35 -18.00 -1.75
N LEU A 322 -5.55 -18.54 -2.04
CA LEU A 322 -5.74 -19.71 -2.89
C LEU A 322 -5.74 -19.33 -4.39
N LYS A 323 -4.54 -19.31 -5.00
CA LYS A 323 -4.30 -18.86 -6.39
C LYS A 323 -5.12 -19.56 -7.48
N ARG A 324 -5.52 -20.79 -7.22
CA ARG A 324 -6.27 -21.63 -8.16
C ARG A 324 -7.65 -22.02 -7.63
N GLN A 325 -8.10 -21.36 -6.55
CA GLN A 325 -9.41 -21.61 -5.94
C GLN A 325 -9.57 -23.07 -5.48
N VAL A 326 -8.45 -23.75 -5.24
CA VAL A 326 -8.39 -25.12 -4.76
C VAL A 326 -7.35 -25.23 -3.66
N LEU A 327 -7.58 -26.16 -2.74
CA LEU A 327 -6.63 -26.60 -1.73
C LEU A 327 -6.32 -28.08 -1.98
N THR A 328 -5.05 -28.45 -1.95
CA THR A 328 -4.64 -29.86 -1.96
C THR A 328 -4.61 -30.44 -0.54
N PRO A 329 -4.91 -31.73 -0.35
CA PRO A 329 -4.84 -32.38 0.95
C PRO A 329 -3.43 -32.27 1.53
N HIS A 330 -3.40 -31.88 2.79
CA HIS A 330 -2.21 -31.59 3.55
C HIS A 330 -2.33 -32.31 4.90
N TRP A 331 -1.32 -33.08 5.30
CA TRP A 331 -1.42 -33.96 6.46
C TRP A 331 -1.64 -33.21 7.79
N LYS A 332 -0.99 -32.05 7.96
CA LYS A 332 -1.23 -31.15 9.11
C LYS A 332 -2.58 -30.42 9.04
N GLY A 333 -3.29 -30.53 7.91
CA GLY A 333 -4.38 -29.64 7.57
C GLY A 333 -3.90 -28.27 7.10
N TYR A 334 -4.83 -27.49 6.59
CA TYR A 334 -4.61 -26.11 6.18
C TYR A 334 -5.82 -25.25 6.57
N PRO A 335 -5.60 -24.02 7.08
CA PRO A 335 -6.67 -23.15 7.53
C PRO A 335 -7.45 -22.56 6.35
N ILE A 336 -8.77 -22.70 6.37
CA ILE A 336 -9.71 -22.03 5.47
C ILE A 336 -10.59 -21.11 6.32
N ARG A 337 -10.83 -19.90 5.84
CA ARG A 337 -11.71 -18.93 6.49
C ARG A 337 -13.13 -19.04 5.97
N ILE A 338 -14.08 -19.01 6.89
CA ILE A 338 -15.52 -18.97 6.59
C ILE A 338 -16.19 -17.84 7.39
N PRO A 339 -17.32 -17.29 6.92
CA PRO A 339 -18.11 -16.34 7.70
C PRO A 339 -18.45 -16.91 9.08
N SER A 340 -18.35 -16.10 10.13
CA SER A 340 -18.50 -16.59 11.50
C SER A 340 -19.87 -17.21 11.77
N ASN A 341 -20.93 -16.65 11.17
CA ASN A 341 -22.30 -17.17 11.23
C ASN A 341 -22.46 -18.56 10.60
N LYS A 342 -21.47 -19.05 9.82
CA LYS A 342 -21.49 -20.38 9.20
C LYS A 342 -20.69 -21.43 9.97
N LYS A 343 -20.03 -21.06 11.08
CA LYS A 343 -19.21 -21.99 11.87
C LYS A 343 -20.02 -23.17 12.39
N GLU A 344 -21.17 -22.91 13.01
CA GLU A 344 -22.02 -23.96 13.58
C GLU A 344 -22.59 -24.88 12.48
N PHE A 345 -23.10 -24.30 11.39
CA PHE A 345 -23.58 -25.05 10.24
C PHE A 345 -22.48 -25.93 9.62
N TYR A 346 -21.25 -25.41 9.53
CA TYR A 346 -20.09 -26.15 9.04
C TYR A 346 -19.80 -27.37 9.93
N GLU A 347 -19.77 -27.22 11.26
CA GLU A 347 -19.45 -28.34 12.15
C GLU A 347 -20.55 -29.42 12.12
N LYS A 348 -21.83 -29.03 12.10
CA LYS A 348 -22.96 -29.98 11.98
C LYS A 348 -22.95 -30.75 10.65
N ASN A 349 -22.55 -30.10 9.56
CA ASN A 349 -22.60 -30.67 8.20
C ASN A 349 -21.22 -31.00 7.61
N LYS A 350 -20.18 -31.08 8.45
CA LYS A 350 -18.77 -31.12 8.04
C LYS A 350 -18.47 -32.20 7.01
N THR A 351 -18.92 -33.42 7.26
CA THR A 351 -18.69 -34.57 6.36
C THR A 351 -19.34 -34.35 5.00
N LYS A 352 -20.60 -33.89 4.96
CA LYS A 352 -21.34 -33.59 3.73
C LYS A 352 -20.66 -32.46 2.94
N ILE A 353 -20.33 -31.35 3.60
CA ILE A 353 -19.68 -30.18 2.97
C ILE A 353 -18.34 -30.57 2.37
N LEU A 354 -17.49 -31.24 3.15
CA LEU A 354 -16.16 -31.64 2.71
C LEU A 354 -16.25 -32.66 1.57
N THR A 355 -17.21 -33.60 1.61
CA THR A 355 -17.44 -34.57 0.54
C THR A 355 -17.86 -33.90 -0.77
N ALA A 356 -18.81 -32.97 -0.71
CA ALA A 356 -19.25 -32.19 -1.87
C ALA A 356 -18.09 -31.35 -2.46
N ALA A 357 -17.32 -30.69 -1.59
CA ALA A 357 -16.16 -29.89 -1.98
C ALA A 357 -15.01 -30.70 -2.61
N ARG A 358 -14.95 -32.01 -2.34
CA ARG A 358 -13.96 -32.91 -2.91
C ARG A 358 -14.26 -33.33 -4.35
N GLN A 359 -15.51 -33.29 -4.79
CA GLN A 359 -15.95 -33.84 -6.08
C GLN A 359 -15.11 -33.30 -7.26
N VAL A 360 -14.77 -34.14 -8.23
CA VAL A 360 -13.92 -33.76 -9.36
C VAL A 360 -14.75 -33.31 -10.56
N ASN A 361 -14.17 -32.47 -11.40
CA ASN A 361 -14.59 -32.25 -12.78
C ASN A 361 -13.33 -32.12 -13.65
N ASN A 362 -13.47 -32.15 -14.98
CA ASN A 362 -12.34 -32.06 -15.91
C ASN A 362 -11.43 -30.86 -15.64
N ARG A 363 -11.98 -29.74 -15.14
CA ARG A 363 -11.23 -28.53 -14.79
C ARG A 363 -10.30 -28.72 -13.59
N ASN A 364 -10.70 -29.54 -12.61
CA ASN A 364 -9.97 -29.72 -11.36
C ASN A 364 -9.27 -31.08 -11.20
N MET A 365 -9.44 -31.99 -12.17
CA MET A 365 -8.70 -33.26 -12.29
C MET A 365 -7.19 -33.04 -12.13
N ASN A 366 -6.63 -32.08 -12.88
CA ASN A 366 -5.18 -31.83 -12.91
C ASN A 366 -4.60 -31.37 -11.55
N TYR A 367 -5.40 -30.71 -10.70
CA TYR A 367 -4.96 -30.29 -9.37
C TYR A 367 -5.01 -31.44 -8.35
N ARG A 368 -5.96 -32.36 -8.51
CA ARG A 368 -6.06 -33.57 -7.69
C ARG A 368 -4.99 -34.61 -8.05
N VAL A 369 -4.64 -34.76 -9.32
CA VAL A 369 -3.64 -35.76 -9.78
C VAL A 369 -2.20 -35.32 -9.45
N ARG A 370 -1.93 -34.02 -9.33
CA ARG A 370 -0.64 -33.49 -8.84
C ARG A 370 -0.27 -33.93 -7.40
N LYS A 371 -1.10 -34.74 -6.75
CA LYS A 371 -0.91 -35.33 -5.42
C LYS A 371 0.00 -36.56 -5.30
N VAL A 372 0.75 -36.97 -6.31
CA VAL A 372 1.75 -38.06 -6.13
C VAL A 372 3.21 -37.54 -6.11
N LYS A 373 3.43 -36.22 -6.25
CA LYS A 373 4.78 -35.61 -6.13
C LYS A 373 4.96 -34.75 -4.87
N TYR A 374 4.36 -35.17 -3.76
CA TYR A 374 4.60 -34.57 -2.43
C TYR A 374 5.74 -35.24 -1.65
N PHE A 375 6.48 -36.18 -2.26
CA PHE A 375 7.92 -36.22 -2.04
C PHE A 375 8.50 -35.08 -2.87
N PRO A 376 9.21 -34.10 -2.29
CA PRO A 376 9.91 -33.13 -3.10
C PRO A 376 10.84 -33.90 -4.01
N ASP A 377 10.54 -33.88 -5.32
CA ASP A 377 11.45 -34.33 -6.35
C ASP A 377 12.70 -33.46 -6.18
N ARG A 378 13.71 -33.95 -5.42
CA ARG A 378 14.96 -33.26 -5.07
C ARG A 378 15.73 -32.75 -6.31
N LYS A 379 15.24 -33.09 -7.50
CA LYS A 379 15.77 -32.79 -8.83
C LYS A 379 15.22 -31.51 -9.47
N LYS A 380 14.20 -30.83 -8.91
CA LYS A 380 13.64 -29.58 -9.49
C LYS A 380 13.61 -28.35 -8.58
N ILE A 381 14.26 -28.38 -7.41
CA ILE A 381 14.86 -27.16 -6.89
C ILE A 381 15.92 -26.81 -7.94
N LYS A 382 15.94 -25.60 -8.50
CA LYS A 382 17.17 -25.10 -9.14
C LYS A 382 18.20 -25.11 -8.02
N ARG A 383 18.90 -26.24 -7.86
CA ARG A 383 19.96 -26.38 -6.86
C ARG A 383 20.89 -25.23 -7.14
N ASP A 384 21.19 -24.49 -6.10
CA ASP A 384 22.25 -23.51 -6.18
C ASP A 384 23.46 -24.24 -6.78
N ARG A 385 23.84 -23.86 -8.01
CA ARG A 385 24.91 -24.53 -8.77
C ARG A 385 26.29 -24.15 -8.22
N ARG A 386 26.34 -23.23 -7.25
CA ARG A 386 27.56 -22.83 -6.54
C ARG A 386 28.08 -23.98 -5.67
N LEU A 387 29.39 -24.15 -5.65
CA LEU A 387 30.09 -25.11 -4.80
C LEU A 387 29.99 -24.67 -3.34
N ARG A 388 29.51 -25.57 -2.48
CA ARG A 388 29.49 -25.37 -1.03
C ARG A 388 30.88 -25.70 -0.48
N SER A 389 31.46 -24.75 0.23
CA SER A 389 32.71 -24.90 0.99
C SER A 389 32.45 -24.36 2.39
N TYR A 390 33.14 -24.91 3.39
CA TYR A 390 33.05 -24.45 4.77
C TYR A 390 34.40 -23.92 5.21
N HIS A 391 34.39 -22.80 5.91
CA HIS A 391 35.59 -22.22 6.54
C HIS A 391 35.39 -22.22 8.05
N VAL A 392 36.32 -22.82 8.79
CA VAL A 392 36.35 -22.74 10.25
C VAL A 392 37.16 -21.50 10.61
N VAL A 393 36.53 -20.54 11.27
CA VAL A 393 37.17 -19.28 11.71
C VAL A 393 38.28 -19.62 12.70
N LYS A 394 39.52 -19.25 12.39
CA LYS A 394 40.69 -19.43 13.27
C LYS A 394 40.93 -18.18 14.12
N ALA A 395 41.72 -18.32 15.19
CA ALA A 395 42.21 -17.17 15.96
C ALA A 395 42.80 -16.10 15.01
N GLY A 396 42.29 -14.87 15.10
CA GLY A 396 42.73 -13.72 14.28
C GLY A 396 42.04 -13.56 12.93
N ASP A 397 41.17 -14.49 12.52
CA ASP A 397 40.39 -14.33 11.29
C ASP A 397 39.36 -13.20 11.42
N SER A 398 39.29 -12.34 10.40
CA SER A 398 38.19 -11.40 10.20
C SER A 398 37.33 -11.80 9.01
N LEU A 399 36.04 -11.43 9.04
CA LEU A 399 35.13 -11.70 7.93
C LEU A 399 35.59 -11.04 6.61
N GLU A 400 36.33 -9.93 6.70
CA GLU A 400 36.95 -9.23 5.57
C GLU A 400 38.08 -10.05 4.94
N GLN A 401 38.98 -10.62 5.76
CA GLN A 401 40.03 -11.51 5.27
C GLN A 401 39.45 -12.79 4.66
N ILE A 402 38.46 -13.40 5.32
CA ILE A 402 37.78 -14.61 4.81
C ILE A 402 37.11 -14.31 3.45
N ALA A 403 36.42 -13.18 3.33
CA ALA A 403 35.80 -12.73 2.09
C ALA A 403 36.83 -12.55 0.96
N LYS A 404 37.95 -11.88 1.26
CA LYS A 404 39.04 -11.65 0.29
C LYS A 404 39.70 -12.96 -0.15
N THR A 405 40.06 -13.83 0.79
CA THR A 405 40.70 -15.14 0.52
C THR A 405 39.85 -16.03 -0.37
N HIS A 406 38.53 -15.96 -0.22
CA HIS A 406 37.61 -16.77 -1.02
C HIS A 406 37.01 -16.06 -2.23
N GLN A 407 37.40 -14.80 -2.50
CA GLN A 407 36.88 -13.96 -3.58
C GLN A 407 35.34 -13.82 -3.53
N LEU A 408 34.80 -13.62 -2.32
CA LEU A 408 33.37 -13.49 -2.04
C LEU A 408 33.09 -12.12 -1.41
N SER A 409 31.85 -11.65 -1.52
CA SER A 409 31.48 -10.40 -0.82
C SER A 409 31.05 -10.67 0.63
N ILE A 410 31.41 -9.75 1.53
CA ILE A 410 31.01 -9.81 2.95
C ILE A 410 29.48 -9.91 3.11
N PRO A 411 28.64 -9.13 2.38
CA PRO A 411 27.20 -9.24 2.49
C PRO A 411 26.66 -10.62 2.11
N GLU A 412 27.27 -11.29 1.13
CA GLU A 412 26.88 -12.64 0.71
C GLU A 412 27.20 -13.68 1.80
N ILE A 413 28.42 -13.65 2.36
CA ILE A 413 28.80 -14.55 3.44
C ILE A 413 27.87 -14.35 4.64
N ARG A 414 27.54 -13.10 4.99
CA ARG A 414 26.60 -12.81 6.07
C ARG A 414 25.19 -13.33 5.80
N LEU A 415 24.72 -13.18 4.56
CA LEU A 415 23.39 -13.64 4.17
C LEU A 415 23.28 -15.17 4.27
N TRP A 416 24.30 -15.91 3.84
CA TRP A 416 24.29 -17.38 3.87
C TRP A 416 24.44 -17.96 5.28
N ASN A 417 25.08 -17.21 6.18
CA ASN A 417 25.34 -17.61 7.57
C ASN A 417 24.42 -16.92 8.59
N LEU A 418 23.39 -16.19 8.12
CA LEU A 418 22.41 -15.48 8.97
C LEU A 418 23.06 -14.51 9.97
N MET A 419 24.16 -13.85 9.56
CA MET A 419 24.96 -13.01 10.45
C MET A 419 24.48 -11.54 10.48
N PRO A 420 24.11 -11.00 11.65
CA PRO A 420 23.63 -9.63 11.80
C PRO A 420 24.74 -8.58 11.73
N SER A 421 26.01 -8.96 11.89
CA SER A 421 27.20 -8.10 11.85
C SER A 421 28.36 -8.78 11.12
N ASN A 422 29.52 -8.09 11.03
CA ASN A 422 30.75 -8.67 10.48
C ASN A 422 31.56 -9.45 11.53
N GLN A 423 31.08 -9.56 12.77
CA GLN A 423 31.79 -10.26 13.84
C GLN A 423 31.74 -11.77 13.60
N VAL A 424 32.90 -12.40 13.69
CA VAL A 424 33.09 -13.85 13.64
C VAL A 424 33.77 -14.30 14.92
N SER A 425 33.40 -15.47 15.42
CA SER A 425 34.01 -16.08 16.60
C SER A 425 34.93 -17.23 16.19
N GLU A 426 36.05 -17.39 16.89
CA GLU A 426 36.93 -18.55 16.69
C GLU A 426 36.15 -19.86 16.85
N GLY A 427 36.40 -20.82 15.96
CA GLY A 427 35.66 -22.09 15.88
C GLY A 427 34.32 -22.01 15.15
N GLN A 428 33.83 -20.80 14.79
CA GLN A 428 32.61 -20.65 14.00
C GLN A 428 32.80 -21.21 12.59
N VAL A 429 31.86 -22.04 12.13
CA VAL A 429 31.89 -22.61 10.78
C VAL A 429 31.04 -21.76 9.84
N LEU A 430 31.66 -21.16 8.83
CA LEU A 430 30.98 -20.34 7.82
C LEU A 430 30.76 -21.13 6.53
N LEU A 431 29.51 -21.15 6.06
CA LEU A 431 29.11 -21.60 4.73
C LEU A 431 29.51 -20.57 3.66
N LEU A 432 30.25 -21.03 2.66
CA LEU A 432 30.71 -20.25 1.51
C LEU A 432 30.18 -20.88 0.22
N LEU A 433 29.51 -20.08 -0.63
CA LEU A 433 28.97 -20.52 -1.91
C LEU A 433 29.81 -19.95 -3.06
N LYS A 434 30.73 -20.74 -3.61
CA LYS A 434 31.62 -20.32 -4.69
C LYS A 434 31.00 -20.55 -6.07
N PRO A 435 31.12 -19.62 -7.03
CA PRO A 435 30.74 -19.89 -8.42
C PRO A 435 31.53 -21.08 -8.96
N ARG A 436 30.89 -21.98 -9.72
CA ARG A 436 31.61 -23.01 -10.47
C ARG A 436 32.46 -22.31 -11.53
N LYS A 437 33.78 -22.51 -11.52
CA LYS A 437 34.62 -22.16 -12.66
C LYS A 437 34.03 -22.86 -13.90
N LYS A 438 33.88 -22.11 -15.00
CA LYS A 438 33.40 -22.66 -16.27
C LYS A 438 34.38 -23.69 -16.80
#